data_AF-A0A9N9F968-F1
#
_entry.id   AF-A0A9N9F968-F1
#
_cell.length_a   1.000
_cell.length_b   1.000
_cell.length_c   1.000
_cell.angle_alpha   90.00
_cell.angle_beta   90.00
_cell.angle_gamma   90.00
#
_symmetry.space_group_name_H-M   'P 1'
#
loop_
_entity.id
_entity.type
_entity.pdbx_description
1 polymer ?
#
loop_
_entity_poly.entity_id
_entity_poly.type
_entity_poly.pdbx_seq_one_letter_code
_entity_poly.pdbx_strand_id
1 'polypeptide(L)'
;ALAFCPKEEGKEYVNHIDEDSTNNRVSNLEWCTLKENNQHSLHLRLGHQYTVRQILDDRFFREFPSLVDAENVTKVKYSNIWKIC
;
A
#
# COMPACT_ATOMS: atom_id res chain seq x y z
N ALA A 1 14.24 21.53 23.30
CA ALA A 1 13.46 21.58 22.06
C ALA A 1 12.08 21.00 22.35
N LEU A 2 11.01 21.77 22.14
CA LEU A 2 9.63 21.36 22.42
C LEU A 2 9.21 20.35 21.35
N ALA A 3 9.06 19.08 21.73
CA ALA A 3 8.54 18.03 20.87
C ALA A 3 7.06 18.31 20.62
N PHE A 4 6.71 18.61 19.37
CA PHE A 4 5.35 18.96 18.97
C PHE A 4 4.33 17.82 19.19
N CYS A 5 4.78 16.59 19.42
CA CYS A 5 3.95 15.47 19.84
C CYS A 5 4.75 14.64 20.86
N PRO A 6 4.21 14.32 22.05
CA PRO A 6 4.91 13.45 23.00
C PRO A 6 5.19 12.11 22.34
N LYS A 7 6.46 11.69 22.36
CA LYS A 7 6.84 10.39 21.81
C LYS A 7 6.17 9.30 22.64
N GLU A 8 5.35 8.49 21.99
CA GLU A 8 4.77 7.30 22.60
C GLU A 8 5.82 6.19 22.69
N GLU A 9 5.87 5.50 23.83
CA GLU A 9 6.82 4.41 24.05
C GLU A 9 6.59 3.28 23.04
N GLY A 10 7.66 2.81 22.39
CA GLY A 10 7.59 1.78 21.35
C GLY A 10 7.24 2.28 19.95
N LYS A 11 6.90 3.56 19.76
CA LYS A 11 6.61 4.17 18.46
C LYS A 11 7.77 5.06 18.00
N GLU A 12 8.48 4.60 16.98
CA GLU A 12 9.74 5.22 16.54
C GLU A 12 9.61 5.99 15.22
N TYR A 13 8.49 5.86 14.53
CA TYR A 13 8.27 6.44 13.21
C TYR A 13 7.21 7.53 13.28
N VAL A 14 7.36 8.56 12.46
CA VAL A 14 6.34 9.60 12.27
C VAL A 14 5.58 9.27 10.99
N ASN A 15 4.26 9.20 11.08
CA ASN A 15 3.36 9.02 9.93
C ASN A 15 2.55 10.30 9.69
N HIS A 16 2.19 10.56 8.42
CA HIS A 16 1.26 11.62 8.04
C HIS A 16 -0.12 11.00 7.91
N ILE A 17 -1.07 11.47 8.71
CA ILE A 17 -2.43 10.89 8.77
C ILE A 17 -3.13 10.99 7.41
N ASP A 18 -2.94 12.10 6.71
CA ASP A 18 -3.49 12.36 5.36
C ASP A 18 -2.61 11.87 4.20
N GLU A 19 -1.47 11.24 4.49
CA GLU A 19 -0.46 10.79 3.52
C GLU A 19 0.18 11.91 2.65
N ASP A 20 -0.05 13.18 2.98
CA ASP A 20 0.60 14.31 2.33
C ASP A 20 1.85 14.73 3.10
N SER A 21 3.01 14.31 2.59
CA SER A 21 4.34 14.69 3.13
C SER A 21 4.61 16.21 3.15
N THR A 22 3.79 17.01 2.47
CA THR A 22 3.89 18.48 2.52
C THR A 22 3.09 19.10 3.68
N ASN A 23 2.08 18.39 4.22
CA ASN A 23 1.25 18.85 5.33
C ASN A 23 1.89 18.53 6.69
N ASN A 24 2.82 19.38 7.10
CA ASN A 24 3.60 19.23 8.35
C ASN A 24 2.88 19.78 9.60
N ARG A 25 1.56 19.91 9.59
CA ARG A 25 0.80 20.34 10.77
C ARG A 25 0.91 19.28 11.86
N VAL A 26 1.12 19.71 13.11
CA VAL A 26 1.21 18.80 14.27
C VAL A 26 -0.01 17.86 14.37
N SER A 27 -1.20 18.38 14.06
CA SER A 27 -2.44 17.60 14.04
C SER A 27 -2.50 16.55 12.93
N ASN A 28 -1.61 16.60 11.95
CA ASN A 28 -1.50 15.67 10.83
C ASN A 28 -0.39 14.64 11.04
N LEU A 29 0.38 14.74 12.13
CA LEU A 29 1.49 13.84 12.42
C LEU A 29 1.14 12.94 13.60
N GLU A 30 1.39 11.65 13.45
CA GLU A 30 1.26 10.69 14.53
C GLU A 30 2.56 9.89 14.71
N TRP A 31 2.86 9.51 15.95
CA TRP A 31 3.86 8.49 16.20
C TRP A 31 3.23 7.13 15.91
N CYS A 32 3.95 6.29 15.18
CA CYS A 32 3.54 4.93 14.82
C CYS A 32 4.73 3.96 14.93
N THR A 33 4.41 2.68 15.05
CA THR A 33 5.35 1.60 14.79
C THR A 33 5.48 1.35 13.29
N LEU A 34 6.55 0.68 12.86
CA LEU A 34 6.70 0.25 11.46
C LEU A 34 5.52 -0.59 10.98
N LYS A 35 4.95 -1.42 11.86
CA LYS A 35 3.80 -2.27 11.56
C LYS A 35 2.54 -1.44 11.32
N GLU A 36 2.25 -0.48 12.19
CA GLU A 36 1.10 0.42 12.04
C GLU A 36 1.21 1.25 10.76
N ASN A 37 2.41 1.80 10.46
CA ASN A 37 2.65 2.54 9.23
C ASN A 37 2.37 1.69 7.97
N ASN A 38 2.90 0.46 7.94
CA ASN A 38 2.65 -0.47 6.84
C ASN A 38 1.16 -0.83 6.73
N GLN A 39 0.47 -1.02 7.86
CA GLN A 39 -0.97 -1.30 7.87
C GLN A 39 -1.80 -0.11 7.37
N HIS A 40 -1.42 1.12 7.72
CA HIS A 40 -2.07 2.36 7.24
C HIS A 40 -1.97 2.48 5.73
N SER A 41 -0.76 2.34 5.18
CA SER A 41 -0.52 2.36 3.73
C SER A 41 -1.29 1.25 2.98
N LEU A 42 -1.37 0.05 3.57
CA LEU A 42 -2.18 -1.05 3.02
C LEU A 42 -3.68 -0.75 3.06
N HIS A 43 -4.17 -0.17 4.16
CA HIS A 43 -5.59 0.20 4.30
C HIS A 43 -6.00 1.24 3.25
N LEU A 44 -5.13 2.21 3.01
CA LEU A 44 -5.31 3.26 2.00
C LEU A 44 -5.04 2.76 0.57
N ARG A 45 -4.72 1.46 0.42
CA ARG A 45 -4.42 0.80 -0.88
C ARG A 45 -3.34 1.52 -1.68
N LEU A 46 -2.43 2.21 -1.00
CA LEU A 46 -1.27 2.88 -1.57
C LEU A 46 -0.16 1.91 -1.98
N GLY A 47 -0.31 0.61 -1.69
CA GLY A 47 0.53 -0.41 -2.28
C GLY A 47 0.54 -0.30 -3.81
N HIS A 48 1.67 -0.62 -4.43
CA HIS A 48 1.80 -0.60 -5.89
C HIS A 48 0.68 -1.40 -6.56
N GLN A 49 -0.24 -0.70 -7.22
CA GLN A 49 -1.22 -1.32 -8.10
C GLN A 49 -0.53 -1.57 -9.43
N TYR A 50 -0.03 -2.79 -9.59
CA TYR A 50 0.53 -3.22 -10.86
C TYR A 50 -0.60 -3.63 -11.79
N THR A 51 -0.66 -2.94 -12.92
CA THR A 51 -1.51 -3.35 -14.02
C THR A 51 -0.93 -4.64 -14.61
N VAL A 52 -1.72 -5.70 -14.64
CA VAL A 52 -1.27 -7.02 -15.11
C VAL A 52 -2.01 -7.45 -16.36
N ARG A 53 -1.26 -8.00 -17.32
CA ARG A 53 -1.80 -8.42 -18.63
C ARG A 53 -1.88 -9.94 -18.70
N GLN A 54 -3.06 -10.45 -19.04
CA GLN A 54 -3.25 -11.85 -19.36
C GLN A 54 -2.96 -12.09 -20.84
N ILE A 55 -2.09 -13.05 -21.12
CA ILE A 55 -1.74 -13.52 -22.47
C ILE A 55 -2.25 -14.96 -22.61
N LEU A 56 -2.90 -15.27 -23.72
CA LEU A 56 -3.38 -16.60 -24.09
C LEU A 56 -2.94 -16.90 -25.53
N ASP A 57 -2.30 -18.04 -25.77
CA ASP A 57 -1.78 -18.44 -27.09
C ASP A 57 -0.93 -17.34 -27.77
N ASP A 58 0.00 -16.75 -27.00
CA ASP A 58 0.85 -15.63 -27.41
C ASP A 58 0.10 -14.36 -27.86
N ARG A 59 -1.20 -14.27 -27.57
CA ARG A 59 -2.03 -13.11 -27.85
C ARG A 59 -2.44 -12.42 -26.57
N PHE A 60 -2.38 -11.08 -26.60
CA PHE A 60 -2.99 -10.27 -25.56
C PHE A 60 -4.48 -10.63 -25.44
N PHE A 61 -4.90 -10.97 -24.22
CA PHE A 61 -6.28 -11.33 -23.95
C PHE A 61 -7.00 -10.18 -23.23
N ARG A 62 -6.47 -9.74 -22.08
CA ARG A 62 -7.01 -8.61 -21.30
C ARG A 62 -5.99 -8.05 -20.32
N GLU A 63 -6.33 -6.90 -19.76
CA GLU A 63 -5.56 -6.19 -18.75
C GLU A 63 -6.40 -6.02 -17.48
N PHE A 64 -5.75 -6.13 -16.32
CA PHE A 64 -6.35 -5.93 -15.01
C PHE A 64 -5.67 -4.76 -14.30
N PRO A 65 -6.41 -3.81 -13.73
CA PRO A 65 -5.86 -2.68 -12.98
C PRO A 65 -4.99 -3.11 -11.79
N SER A 66 -5.34 -4.25 -11.19
CA SER A 66 -4.60 -4.84 -10.07
C SER A 66 -4.55 -6.36 -10.16
N LEU A 67 -3.58 -6.95 -9.46
CA LEU A 67 -3.49 -8.40 -9.24
C LEU A 67 -4.72 -8.97 -8.51
N VAL A 68 -5.37 -8.16 -7.66
CA VAL A 68 -6.60 -8.56 -6.95
C VAL A 68 -7.76 -8.70 -7.95
N ASP A 69 -7.87 -7.77 -8.90
CA ASP A 69 -8.86 -7.88 -9.98
C ASP A 69 -8.58 -9.12 -10.85
N ALA A 70 -7.31 -9.39 -11.13
CA ALA A 70 -6.89 -10.59 -11.86
C ALA A 70 -7.29 -11.87 -11.11
N GLU A 71 -7.05 -11.98 -9.80
CA GLU A 71 -7.49 -13.12 -8.98
C GLU A 71 -9.01 -13.27 -8.96
N ASN A 72 -9.74 -12.16 -8.77
CA ASN A 72 -11.20 -12.17 -8.71
C ASN A 72 -11.84 -12.71 -10.00
N VAL A 73 -11.26 -12.39 -11.15
CA VAL A 73 -11.77 -12.79 -12.47
C VAL A 73 -11.26 -14.16 -12.91
N THR A 74 -9.98 -14.45 -12.72
CA THR A 74 -9.36 -15.72 -13.17
C THR A 74 -9.52 -16.86 -12.19
N LYS A 75 -9.82 -16.56 -10.91
CA LYS A 75 -9.78 -17.48 -9.77
C LYS A 75 -8.41 -18.14 -9.54
N VAL A 76 -7.35 -17.59 -10.14
CA VAL A 76 -5.97 -17.97 -9.87
C VAL A 76 -5.49 -17.14 -8.68
N LYS A 77 -4.92 -17.81 -7.67
CA LYS A 77 -4.40 -17.11 -6.48
C LYS A 77 -3.43 -16.00 -6.85
N TYR A 78 -3.55 -14.84 -6.21
CA TYR A 78 -2.63 -13.71 -6.33
C TYR A 78 -1.16 -14.13 -6.29
N SER A 79 -0.81 -15.03 -5.36
CA SER A 79 0.58 -15.49 -5.17
C SER A 79 1.14 -16.24 -6.38
N ASN A 80 0.29 -16.83 -7.22
CA ASN A 80 0.71 -17.49 -8.45
C ASN A 80 0.82 -16.50 -9.61
N ILE A 81 -0.10 -15.52 -9.69
CA ILE A 81 -0.05 -14.45 -10.69
C ILE A 81 1.21 -13.59 -10.47
N TRP A 82 1.51 -13.22 -9.23
CA TRP A 82 2.71 -12.46 -8.87
C TRP A 82 4.02 -13.17 -9.25
N LYS A 83 4.07 -14.50 -9.18
CA LYS A 83 5.29 -15.27 -9.51
C LYS A 83 5.63 -15.27 -11.00
N ILE A 84 4.65 -14.99 -11.85
CA ILE A 84 4.78 -15.06 -13.30
C ILE A 84 4.74 -13.68 -13.99
N CYS A 85 4.33 -12.64 -13.26
CA CYS A 85 4.47 -11.24 -13.68
C CYS A 85 5.92 -10.77 -13.48
#